data_AF-A0A7S1E7B9-F1
#
_entry.id   AF-A0A7S1E7B9-F1
#
_cell.length_a   1.000
_cell.length_b   1.000
_cell.length_c   1.000
_cell.angle_alpha   90.00
_cell.angle_beta   90.00
_cell.angle_gamma   90.00
#
_symmetry.space_group_name_H-M   'P 1'
#
loop_
_entity.id
_entity.type
_entity.pdbx_description
1 polymer ?
#
loop_
_entity_poly.entity_id
_entity_poly.type
_entity_poly.pdbx_seq_one_letter_code
_entity_poly.pdbx_strand_id
1 'polypeptide(L)'
;CEQRLSDPHLAQLVYSRVVDRLLRNGTTTALYFGTIHREACNVLARVCAREGQRAFVGKVCMDRNGLNGYQESTEESMREMRGFIDDIEALGSPLIKAAITPRFIPTCSPSLLRGLGDLA
;
A
#
# COMPACT_ATOMS: atom_id res chain seq x y z
N CYS A 1 -10.56 9.06 -8.30
CA CYS A 1 -9.58 9.54 -7.29
C CYS A 1 -8.57 8.46 -6.92
N GLU A 2 -8.93 7.29 -6.42
CA GLU A 2 -7.95 6.22 -6.09
C GLU A 2 -7.97 5.04 -7.08
N GLN A 3 -9.14 4.68 -7.60
CA GLN A 3 -9.31 3.63 -8.63
C GLN A 3 -8.39 3.79 -9.84
N ARG A 4 -8.12 5.04 -10.25
CA ARG A 4 -7.27 5.34 -11.42
C ARG A 4 -5.81 4.92 -11.23
N LEU A 5 -5.37 4.74 -9.97
CA LEU A 5 -4.02 4.28 -9.66
C LEU A 5 -3.85 2.78 -9.90
N SER A 6 -4.88 2.07 -10.39
CA SER A 6 -4.72 0.74 -10.98
C SER A 6 -3.83 0.78 -12.23
N ASP A 7 -3.73 1.93 -12.93
CA ASP A 7 -2.76 2.14 -13.99
C ASP A 7 -1.35 2.40 -13.40
N PRO A 8 -0.37 1.50 -13.64
CA PRO A 8 0.98 1.65 -13.11
C PRO A 8 1.68 2.92 -13.58
N HIS A 9 1.38 3.44 -14.78
CA HIS A 9 2.00 4.67 -15.28
C HIS A 9 1.54 5.88 -14.49
N LEU A 10 0.23 5.97 -14.22
CA LEU A 10 -0.32 7.02 -13.37
C LEU A 10 0.20 6.90 -11.93
N ALA A 11 0.28 5.68 -11.40
CA ALA A 11 0.86 5.42 -10.09
C ALA A 11 2.32 5.91 -10.00
N GLN A 12 3.15 5.59 -11.00
CA GLN A 12 4.54 6.03 -11.06
C GLN A 12 4.64 7.56 -11.08
N LEU A 13 3.82 8.23 -11.89
CA LEU A 13 3.81 9.70 -11.98
C LEU A 13 3.42 10.35 -10.66
N VAL A 14 2.35 9.86 -10.03
CA VAL A 14 1.82 10.43 -8.78
C VAL A 14 2.79 10.19 -7.63
N TYR A 15 3.24 8.94 -7.44
CA TYR A 15 4.10 8.58 -6.31
C TYR A 15 5.48 9.22 -6.40
N SER A 16 6.06 9.34 -7.60
CA SER A 16 7.34 10.05 -7.76
C SER A 16 7.23 11.51 -7.32
N ARG A 17 6.13 12.19 -7.67
CA ARG A 17 5.90 13.59 -7.24
C ARG A 17 5.67 13.72 -5.74
N VAL A 18 4.95 12.77 -5.13
CA VAL A 18 4.69 12.78 -3.69
C VAL A 18 5.99 12.59 -2.91
N VAL A 19 6.80 11.59 -3.28
CA VAL A 19 8.08 11.28 -2.60
C VAL A 19 9.08 12.43 -2.77
N ASP A 20 9.26 12.95 -4.00
CA ASP A 20 10.12 14.11 -4.25
C ASP A 20 9.69 15.32 -3.41
N ARG A 21 8.38 15.61 -3.37
CA ARG A 21 7.88 16.74 -2.57
C ARG A 21 8.14 16.55 -1.09
N LEU A 22 7.94 15.36 -0.55
CA LEU A 22 8.17 15.08 0.87
C LEU A 22 9.65 15.21 1.24
N LEU A 23 10.55 14.68 0.42
CA LEU A 23 11.99 14.81 0.60
C LEU A 23 12.44 16.28 0.53
N ARG A 24 11.95 17.06 -0.44
CA ARG A 24 12.22 18.50 -0.54
C ARG A 24 11.74 19.31 0.66
N ASN A 25 10.74 18.80 1.39
CA ASN A 25 10.24 19.41 2.63
C ASN A 25 10.84 18.76 3.89
N GLY A 26 11.93 17.99 3.76
CA GLY A 26 12.67 17.41 4.89
C GLY A 26 12.04 16.15 5.50
N THR A 27 10.98 15.60 4.90
CA THR A 27 10.38 14.33 5.37
C THR A 27 11.19 13.14 4.86
N THR A 28 12.13 12.67 5.68
CA THR A 28 13.05 11.58 5.35
C THR A 28 12.50 10.19 5.68
N THR A 29 11.45 10.11 6.50
CA THR A 29 10.73 8.87 6.84
C THR A 29 9.22 9.07 6.76
N ALA A 30 8.50 8.16 6.12
CA ALA A 30 7.04 8.23 5.99
C ALA A 30 6.35 6.86 6.13
N LEU A 31 5.13 6.86 6.66
CA LEU A 31 4.17 5.76 6.57
C LEU A 31 3.14 6.11 5.51
N TYR A 32 3.12 5.35 4.41
CA TYR A 32 2.22 5.57 3.30
C TYR A 32 1.04 4.61 3.35
N PHE A 33 -0.16 5.17 3.34
CA PHE A 33 -1.36 4.46 2.97
C PHE A 33 -1.46 4.50 1.44
N GLY A 34 -1.27 3.35 0.80
CA GLY A 34 -1.36 3.20 -0.65
C GLY A 34 -2.82 3.09 -1.11
N THR A 35 -3.09 2.11 -1.97
CA THR A 35 -4.45 1.78 -2.42
C THR A 35 -4.74 0.30 -2.21
N ILE A 36 -5.93 -0.17 -2.59
CA ILE A 36 -6.22 -1.61 -2.61
C ILE A 36 -5.36 -2.38 -3.62
N HIS A 37 -4.84 -1.71 -4.66
CA HIS A 37 -4.09 -2.37 -5.72
C HIS A 37 -2.63 -2.62 -5.30
N ARG A 38 -2.23 -3.89 -5.30
CA ARG A 38 -0.88 -4.34 -4.96
C ARG A 38 0.20 -3.70 -5.84
N GLU A 39 0.00 -3.70 -7.17
CA GLU A 39 1.00 -3.17 -8.11
C GLU A 39 1.27 -1.68 -7.88
N ALA A 40 0.25 -0.89 -7.58
CA ALA A 40 0.43 0.52 -7.25
C ALA A 40 1.28 0.71 -5.99
N CYS A 41 1.07 -0.12 -4.96
CA CYS A 41 1.84 -0.08 -3.72
C CYS A 41 3.29 -0.52 -3.94
N ASN A 42 3.51 -1.51 -4.81
CA ASN A 42 4.85 -1.92 -5.25
C ASN A 42 5.57 -0.79 -5.99
N VAL A 43 4.88 -0.04 -6.86
CA VAL A 43 5.42 1.15 -7.50
C VAL A 43 5.88 2.18 -6.45
N LEU A 44 5.04 2.47 -5.45
CA LEU A 44 5.39 3.42 -4.39
C LEU A 44 6.64 2.96 -3.60
N ALA A 45 6.72 1.68 -3.25
CA ALA A 45 7.88 1.10 -2.57
C ALA A 45 9.16 1.22 -3.39
N ARG A 46 9.10 0.91 -4.70
CA ARG A 46 10.23 1.07 -5.62
C ARG A 46 10.67 2.52 -5.75
N VAL A 47 9.73 3.47 -5.80
CA VAL A 47 10.03 4.90 -5.80
C VAL A 47 10.76 5.29 -4.51
N CYS A 48 10.22 4.94 -3.34
CA CYS A 48 10.85 5.26 -2.06
C CYS A 48 12.27 4.70 -1.96
N ALA A 49 12.47 3.44 -2.38
CA ALA A 49 13.78 2.81 -2.41
C ALA A 49 14.77 3.54 -3.32
N ARG A 50 14.32 3.91 -4.53
CA ARG A 50 15.15 4.62 -5.52
C ARG A 50 15.54 6.03 -5.04
N GLU A 51 14.61 6.76 -4.45
CA GLU A 51 14.87 8.12 -3.93
C GLU A 51 15.56 8.11 -2.55
N GLY A 52 15.83 6.93 -1.97
CA GLY A 52 16.51 6.78 -0.68
C GLY A 52 15.68 7.22 0.53
N GLN A 53 14.35 7.31 0.39
CA GLN A 53 13.46 7.62 1.51
C GLN A 53 13.17 6.36 2.33
N ARG A 54 13.29 6.44 3.66
CA ARG A 54 12.82 5.37 4.54
C ARG A 54 11.30 5.34 4.53
N ALA A 55 10.69 4.20 4.22
CA ALA A 55 9.24 4.13 4.08
C ALA A 55 8.65 2.85 4.66
N PHE A 56 7.51 3.01 5.33
CA PHE A 56 6.59 1.93 5.61
C PHE A 56 5.46 2.06 4.59
N VAL A 57 5.30 1.08 3.72
CA VAL A 57 4.29 1.13 2.64
C VAL A 57 3.19 0.14 2.95
N GLY A 58 1.96 0.60 2.95
CA GLY A 58 0.79 -0.21 3.25
C GLY A 58 -0.16 -0.35 2.07
N LYS A 59 -0.39 -1.60 1.62
CA LYS A 59 -1.56 -1.92 0.80
C LYS A 59 -2.81 -1.77 1.66
N VAL A 60 -3.73 -0.92 1.21
CA VAL A 60 -4.98 -0.70 1.93
C VAL A 60 -5.87 -1.94 1.77
N CYS A 61 -6.44 -2.42 2.88
CA CYS A 61 -7.39 -3.53 2.88
C CYS A 61 -8.81 -2.99 3.16
N MET A 62 -9.77 -3.39 2.34
CA MET A 62 -11.18 -2.97 2.44
C MET A 62 -12.11 -3.96 1.72
N ASP A 63 -13.00 -4.61 2.47
CA ASP A 63 -13.87 -5.68 1.95
C ASP A 63 -15.38 -5.43 2.14
N ARG A 64 -15.76 -4.31 2.77
CA ARG A 64 -17.17 -3.90 2.90
C ARG A 64 -17.33 -2.40 2.85
N ASN A 65 -18.56 -1.94 2.59
CA ASN A 65 -18.93 -0.52 2.58
C ASN A 65 -18.04 0.35 1.66
N GLY A 66 -17.48 -0.26 0.61
CA GLY A 66 -16.74 0.42 -0.44
C GLY A 66 -17.67 1.03 -1.48
N LEU A 67 -17.11 1.91 -2.31
CA LEU A 67 -17.81 2.45 -3.48
C LEU A 67 -17.89 1.37 -4.57
N ASN A 68 -18.91 1.46 -5.44
CA ASN A 68 -19.10 0.48 -6.52
C ASN A 68 -17.83 0.42 -7.41
N GLY A 69 -17.22 -0.76 -7.50
CA GLY A 69 -15.94 -0.99 -8.21
C GLY A 69 -14.66 -0.60 -7.45
N TYR A 70 -14.73 -0.25 -6.16
CA TYR A 70 -13.56 -0.03 -5.29
C TYR A 70 -13.78 -0.71 -3.94
N GLN A 71 -13.73 -2.04 -3.95
CA GLN A 71 -13.84 -2.90 -2.79
C GLN A 71 -13.28 -4.28 -3.18
N GLU A 72 -12.59 -4.94 -2.26
CA GLU A 72 -12.08 -6.30 -2.45
C GLU A 72 -13.03 -7.33 -1.82
N SER A 73 -12.82 -8.61 -2.07
CA SER A 73 -13.30 -9.65 -1.15
C SER A 73 -12.30 -9.85 0.01
N THR A 74 -12.74 -10.43 1.13
CA THR A 74 -11.83 -10.77 2.24
C THR A 74 -10.68 -11.68 1.76
N GLU A 75 -10.99 -12.69 0.95
CA GLU A 75 -10.02 -13.64 0.41
C GLU A 75 -8.99 -12.97 -0.51
N GLU A 76 -9.47 -12.12 -1.41
CA GLU A 76 -8.62 -11.31 -2.29
C GLU A 76 -7.73 -10.38 -1.47
N SER A 77 -8.29 -9.62 -0.54
CA SER A 77 -7.52 -8.67 0.27
C SER A 77 -6.40 -9.36 1.05
N MET A 78 -6.69 -10.55 1.63
CA MET A 78 -5.70 -11.37 2.32
C MET A 78 -4.62 -11.94 1.39
N ARG A 79 -5.00 -12.40 0.19
CA ARG A 79 -4.05 -12.90 -0.81
C ARG A 79 -3.13 -11.78 -1.32
N GLU A 80 -3.71 -10.63 -1.67
CA GLU A 80 -2.95 -9.49 -2.15
C GLU A 80 -2.08 -8.88 -1.04
N MET A 81 -2.52 -8.89 0.22
CA MET A 81 -1.68 -8.43 1.34
C MET A 81 -0.46 -9.33 1.55
N ARG A 82 -0.63 -10.66 1.51
CA ARG A 82 0.50 -11.61 1.58
C ARG A 82 1.48 -11.42 0.43
N GLY A 83 0.96 -11.40 -0.81
CA GLY A 83 1.79 -11.16 -1.98
C GLY A 83 2.52 -9.81 -1.91
N PHE A 84 1.90 -8.77 -1.35
CA PHE A 84 2.54 -7.48 -1.14
C PHE A 84 3.67 -7.54 -0.11
N ILE A 85 3.52 -8.29 0.99
CA ILE A 85 4.60 -8.51 1.97
C ILE A 85 5.79 -9.19 1.28
N ASP A 86 5.52 -10.27 0.55
CA ASP A 86 6.54 -11.01 -0.20
C ASP A 86 7.25 -10.10 -1.23
N ASP A 87 6.50 -9.26 -1.95
CA ASP A 87 7.04 -8.31 -2.94
C ASP A 87 7.98 -7.27 -2.28
N ILE A 88 7.65 -6.80 -1.07
CA ILE A 88 8.49 -5.84 -0.32
C ILE A 88 9.73 -6.51 0.25
N GLU A 89 9.63 -7.75 0.73
CA GLU A 89 10.79 -8.52 1.18
C GLU A 89 11.75 -8.80 0.02
N ALA A 90 11.21 -9.20 -1.14
CA ALA A 90 11.98 -9.45 -2.36
C ALA A 90 12.67 -8.19 -2.91
N LEU A 91 12.18 -6.99 -2.59
CA LEU A 91 12.84 -5.73 -2.94
C LEU A 91 14.24 -5.60 -2.28
N GLY A 92 14.46 -6.28 -1.15
CA GLY A 92 15.77 -6.35 -0.49
C GLY A 92 16.29 -5.02 0.06
N SER A 93 15.45 -3.97 0.12
CA SER A 93 15.86 -2.65 0.57
C SER A 93 15.75 -2.51 2.09
N PRO A 94 16.83 -2.16 2.82
CA PRO A 94 16.78 -1.98 4.28
C PRO A 94 16.00 -0.73 4.72
N LEU A 95 15.58 0.11 3.76
CA LEU A 95 14.83 1.33 4.01
C LEU A 95 13.31 1.13 3.91
N ILE A 96 12.85 0.03 3.31
CA ILE A 96 11.45 -0.19 2.99
C ILE A 96 10.89 -1.35 3.82
N LYS A 97 9.71 -1.14 4.40
CA LYS A 97 8.98 -2.18 5.14
C LYS A 97 7.51 -2.20 4.72
N ALA A 98 6.92 -3.39 4.67
CA ALA A 98 5.49 -3.53 4.50
C ALA A 98 4.76 -3.15 5.79
N ALA A 99 3.59 -2.53 5.65
CA ALA A 99 2.70 -2.22 6.77
C ALA A 99 1.32 -2.83 6.52
N ILE A 100 0.84 -3.66 7.45
CA ILE A 100 -0.52 -4.18 7.42
C ILE A 100 -1.50 -3.04 7.67
N THR A 101 -2.32 -2.73 6.67
CA THR A 101 -3.07 -1.45 6.62
C THR A 101 -4.56 -1.67 6.37
N PRO A 102 -5.34 -2.11 7.36
CA PRO A 102 -6.79 -2.02 7.29
C PRO A 102 -7.20 -0.55 7.18
N ARG A 103 -8.06 -0.19 6.22
CA ARG A 103 -8.39 1.22 5.96
C ARG A 103 -8.95 1.92 7.20
N PHE A 104 -10.03 1.34 7.76
CA PHE A 104 -10.66 1.70 9.04
C PHE A 104 -11.80 0.70 9.35
N ILE A 105 -12.27 0.62 10.61
CA ILE A 105 -13.22 -0.40 11.08
C ILE A 105 -14.51 -0.54 10.22
N PRO A 106 -15.20 0.54 9.84
CA PRO A 106 -16.38 0.48 8.97
C PRO A 106 -16.18 -0.27 7.64
N THR A 107 -14.97 -0.27 7.09
CA THR A 107 -14.67 -0.81 5.77
C THR A 107 -14.01 -2.18 5.79
N CYS A 108 -13.75 -2.72 6.98
CA CYS A 108 -13.13 -4.02 7.18
C CYS A 108 -14.05 -4.93 8.00
N SER A 109 -14.38 -6.10 7.47
CA SER A 109 -15.13 -7.12 8.18
C SER A 109 -14.32 -7.68 9.37
N PRO A 110 -14.98 -8.24 10.41
CA PRO A 110 -14.28 -8.91 11.51
C PRO A 110 -13.38 -10.06 11.03
N SER A 111 -13.78 -10.79 9.98
CA SER A 111 -12.98 -11.85 9.37
C SER A 111 -11.71 -11.31 8.74
N LEU A 112 -11.79 -10.18 8.00
CA LEU A 112 -10.61 -9.53 7.44
C LEU A 112 -9.68 -9.03 8.54
N LEU A 113 -10.22 -8.33 9.55
CA LEU A 113 -9.41 -7.82 10.66
C LEU A 113 -8.68 -8.93 11.43
N ARG A 114 -9.35 -10.07 11.63
CA ARG A 114 -8.70 -11.24 12.27
C ARG A 114 -7.58 -11.79 11.42
N GLY A 115 -7.83 -12.01 10.12
CA GLY A 115 -6.81 -12.51 9.20
C GLY A 115 -5.61 -11.56 9.10
N LEU A 116 -5.83 -10.26 9.03
CA LEU A 116 -4.76 -9.26 9.04
C LEU A 116 -3.99 -9.26 10.38
N GLY A 117 -4.68 -9.50 11.50
CA GLY A 117 -4.04 -9.64 12.81
C GLY A 117 -3.14 -10.88 12.92
N ASP A 118 -3.53 -11.99 12.28
CA ASP A 118 -2.72 -13.22 12.26
C ASP A 118 -1.47 -13.10 11.36
N LEU A 119 -1.40 -12.07 10.49
CA LEU A 119 -0.24 -11.78 9.64
C LEU A 119 0.79 -10.83 10.29
N ALA A 120 0.43 -10.16 11.39
CA ALA A 120 1.24 -9.13 12.05
C ALA A 120 2.23 -9.71 13.06
#